data_AF-A0A944HQJ0-F1
#
_entry.id   AF-A0A944HQJ0-F1
#
_cell.length_a   1.000
_cell.length_b   1.000
_cell.length_c   1.000
_cell.angle_alpha   90.00
_cell.angle_beta   90.00
_cell.angle_gamma   90.00
#
_symmetry.space_group_name_H-M   'P 1'
#
loop_
_entity.id
_entity.type
_entity.pdbx_description
1 polymer ?
#
loop_
_entity_poly.entity_id
_entity_poly.type
_entity_poly.pdbx_seq_one_letter_code
_entity_poly.pdbx_strand_id
1 'polypeptide(L)'
;MRIFFLDDEDRKLIAKRRGDHRRLGFALQMCTVRYIGRFLPDDPLEVPWAVAEYLGEQLGIEDVSCVKQYTERKPTAYEHAWEIRDVRTFLHGRAWTHAKGPVALFNQAVG
;
A
#
# COMPACT_ATOMS: atom_id res chain seq x y z
N MET A 1 0.37 -13.78 4.36
CA MET A 1 -0.04 -12.36 4.44
C MET A 1 -0.41 -11.82 3.06
N ARG A 2 -1.53 -12.29 2.48
CA ARG A 2 -1.84 -12.05 1.05
C ARG A 2 -2.36 -10.63 0.76
N ILE A 3 -2.98 -9.98 1.75
CA ILE A 3 -3.56 -8.64 1.59
C ILE A 3 -2.49 -7.54 1.44
N PHE A 4 -1.31 -7.75 2.05
CA PHE A 4 -0.18 -6.82 2.00
C PHE A 4 0.88 -7.22 0.95
N PHE A 5 0.55 -8.15 0.07
CA PHE A 5 1.44 -8.53 -1.02
C PHE A 5 1.43 -7.46 -2.12
N LEU A 6 2.60 -7.07 -2.59
CA LEU A 6 2.81 -6.11 -3.66
C LEU A 6 3.08 -6.85 -4.97
N ASP A 7 2.11 -6.79 -5.88
CA ASP A 7 2.28 -7.28 -7.24
C ASP A 7 3.15 -6.34 -8.10
N ASP A 8 3.37 -6.69 -9.36
CA ASP A 8 4.23 -5.91 -10.26
C ASP A 8 3.69 -4.50 -10.54
N GLU A 9 2.38 -4.31 -10.55
CA GLU A 9 1.78 -2.99 -10.77
C GLU A 9 1.90 -2.11 -9.53
N ASP A 10 1.68 -2.69 -8.34
CA ASP A 10 1.95 -2.04 -7.06
C ASP A 10 3.42 -1.58 -7.00
N ARG A 11 4.36 -2.46 -7.37
CA ARG A 11 5.80 -2.17 -7.39
C ARG A 11 6.15 -1.05 -8.37
N LYS A 12 5.61 -1.07 -9.59
CA LYS A 12 5.81 0.00 -10.58
C LYS A 12 5.29 1.35 -10.07
N LEU A 13 4.15 1.35 -9.39
CA LEU A 13 3.58 2.58 -8.83
C LEU A 13 4.42 3.11 -7.66
N ILE A 14 4.84 2.23 -6.74
CA ILE A 14 5.69 2.57 -5.61
C ILE A 14 7.06 3.09 -6.07
N ALA A 15 7.63 2.50 -7.13
CA ALA A 15 8.92 2.90 -7.69
C ALA A 15 8.97 4.34 -8.22
N LYS A 16 7.80 4.99 -8.43
CA LYS A 16 7.73 6.42 -8.78
C LYS A 16 8.16 7.34 -7.63
N ARG A 17 8.19 6.84 -6.39
CA ARG A 17 8.58 7.61 -5.21
C ARG A 17 10.09 7.58 -5.04
N ARG A 18 10.68 8.76 -4.80
CA ARG A 18 12.11 8.88 -4.47
C ARG A 18 12.33 8.65 -2.96
N GLY A 19 13.30 7.82 -2.61
CA GLY A 19 13.69 7.52 -1.23
C GLY A 19 12.80 6.46 -0.56
N ASP A 20 13.43 5.63 0.28
CA ASP A 20 12.80 4.45 0.85
C ASP A 20 11.66 4.76 1.82
N HIS A 21 11.80 5.83 2.60
CA HIS A 21 10.72 6.30 3.49
C HIS A 21 9.42 6.63 2.72
N ARG A 22 9.53 7.20 1.51
CA ARG A 22 8.35 7.52 0.67
C ARG A 22 7.78 6.28 0.02
N ARG A 23 8.64 5.38 -0.46
CA ARG A 23 8.23 4.10 -1.05
C ARG A 23 7.46 3.27 -0.03
N LEU A 24 8.01 3.12 1.16
CA LEU A 24 7.43 2.33 2.24
C LEU A 24 6.14 2.96 2.80
N GLY A 25 6.13 4.27 3.04
CA GLY A 25 4.91 4.96 3.50
C GLY A 25 3.78 4.94 2.47
N PHE A 26 4.09 5.04 1.18
CA PHE A 26 3.10 4.90 0.11
C PHE A 26 2.53 3.47 0.06
N ALA A 27 3.38 2.45 0.17
CA ALA A 27 2.97 1.05 0.23
C ALA A 27 2.05 0.78 1.43
N LEU A 28 2.40 1.30 2.61
CA LEU A 28 1.57 1.21 3.81
C LEU A 28 0.19 1.81 3.60
N GLN A 29 0.10 3.05 3.12
CA GLN A 29 -1.20 3.68 2.87
C GLN A 29 -2.03 2.91 1.85
N MET A 30 -1.41 2.42 0.77
CA MET A 30 -2.10 1.64 -0.25
C MET A 30 -2.67 0.33 0.31
N CYS A 31 -1.86 -0.44 1.03
CA CYS A 31 -2.32 -1.71 1.59
C CYS A 31 -3.32 -1.52 2.73
N THR A 32 -3.17 -0.49 3.55
CA THR A 32 -4.14 -0.13 4.60
C THR A 32 -5.51 0.19 4.00
N VAL A 33 -5.54 0.97 2.92
CA VAL A 33 -6.78 1.25 2.19
C VAL A 33 -7.37 0.00 1.56
N ARG A 34 -6.53 -0.90 1.01
CA ARG A 34 -6.97 -2.18 0.44
C ARG A 34 -7.60 -3.09 1.49
N TYR A 35 -7.07 -3.08 2.71
CA TYR A 35 -7.53 -3.94 3.81
C TYR A 35 -8.73 -3.37 4.58
N ILE A 36 -8.70 -2.08 4.95
CA ILE A 36 -9.69 -1.44 5.84
C ILE A 36 -10.70 -0.60 5.04
N GLY A 37 -10.45 -0.35 3.74
CA GLY A 37 -11.31 0.45 2.87
C GLY A 37 -11.17 1.97 3.03
N ARG A 38 -10.30 2.44 3.92
CA ARG A 38 -10.08 3.87 4.20
C ARG A 38 -8.64 4.17 4.60
N PHE A 39 -8.26 5.44 4.50
CA PHE A 39 -7.00 5.94 5.07
C PHE A 39 -7.13 6.07 6.59
N LEU A 40 -6.00 6.01 7.28
CA LEU A 40 -5.91 6.41 8.68
C LEU A 40 -5.88 7.94 8.74
N PRO A 41 -6.78 8.58 9.50
CA PRO A 41 -6.97 10.03 9.46
C PRO A 41 -5.85 10.80 10.17
N ASP A 42 -5.28 10.22 11.24
CA ASP A 42 -4.33 10.91 12.11
C ASP A 42 -2.88 10.58 11.75
N ASP A 43 -2.54 9.29 11.70
CA ASP A 43 -1.20 8.82 11.33
C ASP A 43 -1.27 7.66 10.32
N PRO A 44 -0.71 7.80 9.10
CA PRO A 44 -0.65 6.70 8.13
C PRO A 44 0.25 5.53 8.56
N LEU A 45 1.05 5.70 9.62
CA LEU A 45 1.93 4.68 10.20
C LEU A 45 1.32 3.96 11.40
N GLU A 46 0.05 4.25 11.77
CA GLU A 46 -0.67 3.55 12.85
C GLU A 46 -1.13 2.15 12.39
N VAL A 47 -0.14 1.34 12.03
CA VAL A 47 -0.25 -0.03 11.55
C VAL A 47 0.68 -0.93 12.38
N PRO A 48 0.39 -2.23 12.55
CA PRO A 48 1.31 -3.14 13.23
C PRO A 48 2.68 -3.14 12.57
N TRP A 49 3.75 -3.08 13.36
CA TRP A 49 5.12 -2.99 12.86
C TRP A 49 5.51 -4.12 11.89
N ALA A 50 5.00 -5.34 12.13
CA ALA A 50 5.17 -6.50 11.25
C ALA A 50 4.69 -6.25 9.80
N VAL A 51 3.72 -5.35 9.59
CA VAL A 51 3.29 -4.93 8.25
C VAL A 51 4.36 -4.09 7.58
N ALA A 52 4.97 -3.15 8.30
CA ALA A 52 6.05 -2.33 7.77
C ALA A 52 7.28 -3.19 7.42
N GLU A 53 7.63 -4.16 8.26
CA GLU A 53 8.72 -5.11 8.00
C GLU A 53 8.44 -5.95 6.75
N TYR A 54 7.26 -6.54 6.64
CA TYR A 54 6.87 -7.33 5.48
C TYR A 54 6.85 -6.54 4.17
N LEU A 55 6.45 -5.26 4.21
CA LEU A 55 6.52 -4.39 3.02
C LEU A 55 7.95 -3.95 2.73
N GLY A 56 8.77 -3.72 3.76
CA GLY A 56 10.19 -3.41 3.63
C GLY A 56 10.95 -4.52 2.92
N GLU A 57 10.76 -5.77 3.36
CA GLU A 57 11.32 -6.97 2.72
C GLU A 57 10.93 -7.05 1.24
N GLN A 58 9.65 -6.87 0.94
CA GLN A 58 9.16 -6.89 -0.43
C GLN A 58 9.78 -5.78 -1.30
N LEU A 59 10.06 -4.61 -0.73
CA LEU A 59 10.62 -3.46 -1.45
C LEU A 59 12.15 -3.44 -1.50
N GLY A 60 12.81 -4.38 -0.82
CA GLY A 60 14.26 -4.42 -0.65
C GLY A 60 14.80 -3.27 0.19
N ILE A 61 14.06 -2.85 1.21
CA ILE A 61 14.44 -1.75 2.11
C ILE A 61 15.04 -2.36 3.38
N GLU A 62 16.33 -2.09 3.60
CA GLU A 62 17.08 -2.65 4.75
C GLU A 62 16.68 -1.99 6.08
N ASP A 63 16.62 -0.65 6.11
CA ASP A 63 16.22 0.10 7.30
C ASP A 63 14.74 0.51 7.22
N VAL A 64 13.86 -0.37 7.70
CA VAL A 64 12.41 -0.12 7.78
C VAL A 64 12.08 1.08 8.68
N SER A 65 12.95 1.43 9.63
CA SER A 65 12.75 2.57 10.53
C SER A 65 12.75 3.92 9.80
N CYS A 66 13.30 3.97 8.58
CA CYS A 66 13.25 5.14 7.72
C CYS A 66 11.81 5.63 7.47
N VAL A 67 10.80 4.74 7.56
CA VAL A 67 9.39 5.09 7.38
C VAL A 67 8.91 6.18 8.32
N LYS A 68 9.54 6.37 9.48
CA LYS A 68 9.21 7.46 10.41
C LYS A 68 9.38 8.84 9.77
N GLN A 69 10.28 8.98 8.81
CA GLN A 69 10.47 10.21 8.04
C GLN A 69 9.31 10.50 7.07
N TYR A 70 8.43 9.53 6.83
CA TYR A 70 7.27 9.68 5.95
C TYR A 70 6.27 10.72 6.45
N THR A 71 6.11 10.84 7.77
CA THR A 71 5.13 11.73 8.40
C THR A 71 5.70 13.10 8.77
N GLU A 72 7.02 13.30 8.65
CA GLU A 72 7.70 14.57 8.94
C GLU A 72 7.24 15.71 7.99
N ARG A 73 6.75 15.37 6.79
CA ARG A 73 6.13 16.32 5.86
C ARG A 73 4.67 15.97 5.60
N LYS A 74 3.76 16.57 6.39
CA LYS A 74 2.30 16.42 6.22
C LYS A 74 1.80 16.59 4.76
N PRO A 75 2.32 17.50 3.91
CA PRO A 75 1.85 17.63 2.52
C PRO A 75 1.98 16.32 1.71
N THR A 76 3.04 15.53 1.93
CA THR A 76 3.34 14.33 1.14
C THR A 76 2.36 13.19 1.41
N ALA A 77 1.90 13.01 2.65
CA ALA A 77 0.92 11.96 2.98
C ALA A 77 -0.48 12.27 2.41
N TYR A 78 -0.87 13.55 2.34
CA TYR A 78 -2.11 13.99 1.71
C TYR A 78 -2.06 13.86 0.18
N GLU A 79 -0.96 14.28 -0.46
CA GLU A 79 -0.72 14.10 -1.90
C GLU A 79 -0.79 12.61 -2.27
N HIS A 80 -0.12 11.75 -1.50
CA HIS A 80 -0.17 10.31 -1.71
C HIS A 80 -1.58 9.73 -1.51
N ALA A 81 -2.35 10.22 -0.53
CA ALA A 81 -3.74 9.80 -0.37
C ALA A 81 -4.60 10.16 -1.59
N TRP A 82 -4.39 11.32 -2.19
CA TRP A 82 -5.04 11.70 -3.45
C TRP A 82 -4.63 10.78 -4.61
N GLU A 83 -3.33 10.54 -4.79
CA GLU A 83 -2.83 9.65 -5.83
C GLU A 83 -3.33 8.20 -5.67
N ILE A 84 -3.40 7.69 -4.43
CA ILE A 84 -3.94 6.35 -4.14
C ILE A 84 -5.44 6.29 -4.45
N ARG A 85 -6.20 7.37 -4.24
CA ARG A 85 -7.62 7.44 -4.62
C ARG A 85 -7.80 7.43 -6.14
N ASP A 86 -6.95 8.15 -6.87
CA ASP A 86 -7.00 8.21 -8.34
C ASP A 86 -6.63 6.86 -8.95
N VAL A 87 -5.50 6.27 -8.50
CA VAL A 87 -5.09 4.92 -8.89
C VAL A 87 -6.17 3.90 -8.54
N ARG A 88 -6.78 3.97 -7.35
CA ARG A 88 -7.84 3.03 -6.98
C ARG A 88 -9.09 3.22 -7.84
N THR A 89 -9.45 4.44 -8.19
CA THR A 89 -10.56 4.71 -9.12
C THR A 89 -10.24 4.14 -10.50
N PHE A 90 -9.02 4.32 -10.98
CA PHE A 90 -8.52 3.77 -12.23
C PHE A 90 -8.48 2.23 -12.22
N LEU A 91 -7.97 1.63 -11.15
CA LEU A 91 -7.95 0.18 -10.95
C LEU A 91 -9.35 -0.39 -10.77
N HIS A 92 -10.25 0.21 -9.98
CA HIS A 92 -11.64 -0.22 -9.88
C HIS A 92 -12.38 -0.10 -11.21
N GLY A 93 -12.07 0.92 -12.02
CA GLY A 93 -12.60 1.07 -13.38
C GLY A 93 -12.09 0.00 -14.37
N ARG A 94 -10.93 -0.63 -14.12
CA ARG A 94 -10.34 -1.69 -14.96
C ARG A 94 -10.42 -3.10 -14.38
N ALA A 95 -10.55 -3.25 -13.06
CA ALA A 95 -10.52 -4.51 -12.33
C ALA A 95 -11.83 -5.31 -12.46
N TRP A 96 -12.89 -4.72 -13.01
CA TRP A 96 -14.13 -5.44 -13.31
C TRP A 96 -14.22 -6.03 -14.73
N THR A 97 -13.19 -5.92 -15.57
CA THR A 97 -13.25 -6.51 -16.93
C THR A 97 -12.27 -7.64 -17.22
N HIS A 98 -11.19 -7.87 -16.45
CA HIS A 98 -10.18 -8.87 -16.83
C HIS A 98 -9.60 -9.77 -15.73
N ALA A 99 -10.13 -9.75 -14.51
CA ALA A 99 -9.83 -10.79 -13.53
C ALA A 99 -11.15 -11.33 -12.99
N LYS A 100 -11.26 -12.66 -12.92
CA LYS A 100 -12.41 -13.36 -12.33
C LYS A 100 -12.81 -12.65 -11.03
N GLY A 101 -14.08 -12.27 -10.96
CA GLY A 101 -14.59 -11.27 -10.04
C GLY A 101 -14.33 -11.56 -8.56
N PRO A 102 -14.64 -10.59 -7.68
CA PRO A 102 -14.20 -10.53 -6.29
C PRO A 102 -14.54 -11.75 -5.43
N VAL A 103 -15.47 -12.61 -5.86
CA VAL A 103 -15.93 -13.81 -5.15
C VAL A 103 -14.99 -15.02 -5.34
N ALA A 104 -14.19 -15.08 -6.42
CA ALA A 104 -13.34 -16.26 -6.71
C ALA A 104 -12.06 -16.36 -5.84
N LEU A 105 -11.73 -15.32 -5.06
CA LEU A 105 -10.57 -15.30 -4.16
C LEU A 105 -10.87 -15.84 -2.75
N PHE A 106 -12.12 -16.18 -2.44
CA PHE A 106 -12.57 -16.46 -1.08
C PHE A 106 -12.48 -17.95 -0.63
N ASN A 107 -11.98 -18.88 -1.46
CA ASN A 107 -12.02 -20.32 -1.14
C ASN A 107 -10.67 -21.07 -1.09
N GLN A 108 -9.53 -20.42 -0.80
CA GLN A 108 -8.26 -21.13 -0.60
C GLN A 108 -7.39 -20.62 0.57
N ALA A 109 -8.02 -20.29 1.71
CA ALA A 109 -7.27 -20.01 2.94
C ALA A 109 -7.93 -20.59 4.20
N VAL A 110 -8.57 -21.76 4.07
CA VAL A 110 -8.79 -22.68 5.19
C VAL A 110 -8.42 -24.08 4.70
N GLY A 111 -7.15 -24.41 4.89
CA GLY A 111 -6.59 -25.74 4.95
C GLY A 111 -5.66 -25.75 6.15
#